data_AF-A0AAW0HJI1-F1
#
_entry.id   AF-A0AAW0HJI1-F1
#
_cell.length_a   1.000
_cell.length_b   1.000
_cell.length_c   1.000
_cell.angle_alpha   90.00
_cell.angle_beta   90.00
_cell.angle_gamma   90.00
#
_symmetry.space_group_name_H-M   'P 1'
#
loop_
_entity.id
_entity.type
_entity.pdbx_description
1 polymer ?
#
loop_
_entity_poly.entity_id
_entity_poly.type
_entity_poly.pdbx_seq_one_letter_code
_entity_poly.pdbx_strand_id
1 'polypeptide(L)'
;DLLRCRVLTSGIFETRLQVDKVNFHMFDVGGQRDERRKWTQCFNDVTAIIYVAACSSYNMVIREDNNTNRLRESLDLFESIWNNR
;
A
#
# COMPACT_ATOMS: atom_id res chain seq x y z
N ASP A 1 -18.49 -9.34 7.44
CA ASP A 1 -18.47 -7.94 7.92
C ASP A 1 -17.07 -7.37 8.11
N LEU A 2 -16.19 -8.02 8.88
CA LEU A 2 -14.83 -7.53 9.14
C LEU A 2 -14.04 -7.15 7.87
N LEU A 3 -14.02 -8.01 6.85
CA LEU A 3 -13.31 -7.75 5.59
C LEU A 3 -13.85 -6.56 4.77
N ARG A 4 -15.11 -6.16 5.00
CA ARG A 4 -15.74 -5.02 4.31
C ARG A 4 -15.66 -3.72 5.12
N CYS A 5 -15.24 -3.79 6.38
CA CYS A 5 -15.08 -2.61 7.22
C CYS A 5 -13.88 -1.79 6.74
N ARG A 6 -14.10 -0.50 6.47
CA ARG A 6 -13.00 0.41 6.11
C ARG A 6 -12.41 1.01 7.38
N VAL A 7 -11.33 0.41 7.84
CA VAL A 7 -10.44 1.01 8.86
C VAL A 7 -9.20 1.51 8.14
N LEU A 8 -8.84 2.78 8.34
CA LEU A 8 -7.65 3.35 7.74
C LEU A 8 -6.41 2.80 8.46
N THR A 9 -5.55 2.08 7.74
CA THR A 9 -4.25 1.65 8.25
C THR A 9 -3.38 2.89 8.52
N SER A 10 -2.95 3.09 9.77
CA SER A 10 -1.95 4.07 10.16
C SER A 10 -0.78 3.35 10.82
N GLY A 11 0.44 3.61 10.35
CA GLY A 11 1.62 2.87 10.77
C GLY A 11 1.91 1.63 9.94
N ILE A 12 2.69 0.72 10.54
CA ILE A 12 3.18 -0.52 9.95
C ILE A 12 2.58 -1.67 10.76
N PHE A 13 1.93 -2.61 10.10
CA PHE A 13 1.37 -3.81 10.70
C PHE A 13 2.06 -5.04 10.13
N GLU A 14 2.37 -5.99 11.00
CA GLU A 14 3.09 -7.19 10.63
C GLU A 14 2.22 -8.43 10.79
N THR A 15 2.37 -9.39 9.89
CA THR A 15 1.77 -10.72 10.03
C THR A 15 2.74 -11.77 9.56
N ARG A 16 2.84 -12.85 10.32
CA ARG A 16 3.66 -14.02 9.97
C ARG A 16 2.75 -15.21 9.74
N LEU A 17 2.97 -15.91 8.64
CA LEU A 17 2.21 -17.09 8.26
C LEU A 17 3.13 -18.13 7.62
N GLN A 18 2.74 -19.39 7.69
CA GLN A 18 3.45 -20.50 7.06
C GLN A 18 2.51 -21.22 6.08
N VAL A 19 2.97 -21.40 4.84
CA VAL A 19 2.25 -22.14 3.79
C VAL A 19 3.21 -23.15 3.20
N ASP A 20 2.84 -24.43 3.21
CA ASP A 20 3.67 -25.52 2.66
C ASP A 20 5.12 -25.52 3.17
N LYS A 21 5.29 -25.27 4.48
CA LYS A 21 6.58 -25.13 5.18
C LYS A 21 7.42 -23.91 4.77
N VAL A 22 6.89 -23.04 3.93
CA VAL A 22 7.50 -21.75 3.57
C VAL A 22 6.97 -20.67 4.51
N ASN A 23 7.87 -19.92 5.15
CA ASN A 23 7.51 -18.84 6.06
C ASN A 23 7.40 -17.53 5.30
N PHE A 24 6.31 -16.79 5.53
CA PHE A 24 6.07 -15.46 5.00
C PHE A 24 5.97 -14.47 6.16
N HIS A 25 6.66 -13.34 6.04
CA HIS A 25 6.56 -12.19 6.93
C HIS A 25 6.06 -11.02 6.11
N MET A 26 4.78 -10.69 6.28
CA MET A 26 4.10 -9.63 5.54
C MET A 26 4.06 -8.36 6.37
N PHE A 27 4.25 -7.24 5.69
CA PHE A 27 4.15 -5.89 6.25
C PHE A 27 3.04 -5.14 5.49
N ASP A 28 2.01 -4.70 6.19
CA ASP A 28 0.98 -3.78 5.69
C ASP A 28 1.33 -2.36 6.15
N VAL A 29 1.52 -1.45 5.20
CA VAL A 29 1.93 -0.08 5.47
C VAL A 29 0.90 0.87 4.86
N GLY A 30 0.46 1.87 5.63
CA GLY A 30 -0.50 2.85 5.15
C GLY A 30 -0.05 3.51 3.83
N GLY A 31 -0.95 3.53 2.83
CA GLY A 31 -0.67 4.12 1.51
C GLY A 31 -1.07 5.59 1.34
N GLN A 32 -1.66 6.18 2.38
CA GLN A 32 -2.02 7.61 2.41
C GLN A 32 -0.76 8.47 2.35
N ARG A 33 -0.86 9.67 1.78
CA ARG A 33 0.31 10.54 1.53
C ARG A 33 1.19 10.74 2.78
N ASP A 34 0.58 10.95 3.96
CA ASP A 34 1.30 11.17 5.22
C ASP A 34 2.00 9.90 5.77
N GLU A 35 1.52 8.72 5.39
CA GLU A 35 2.05 7.43 5.84
C GLU A 35 3.24 6.97 4.96
N ARG A 36 3.36 7.49 3.73
CA ARG A 36 4.39 7.07 2.75
C ARG A 36 5.82 7.30 3.23
N ARG A 37 6.06 8.26 4.13
CA ARG A 37 7.40 8.48 4.72
C ARG A 37 7.91 7.28 5.52
N LYS A 38 7.00 6.43 6.03
CA LYS A 38 7.33 5.23 6.80
C LYS A 38 7.77 4.06 5.92
N TRP A 39 7.52 4.13 4.62
CA TRP A 39 7.80 3.03 3.70
C TRP A 39 9.28 2.65 3.64
N THR A 40 10.18 3.64 3.74
CA THR A 40 11.63 3.41 3.80
C THR A 40 12.05 2.47 4.94
N GLN A 41 11.28 2.44 6.04
CA GLN A 41 11.56 1.54 7.18
C GLN A 41 11.26 0.07 6.85
N CYS A 42 10.39 -0.17 5.86
CA CYS A 42 9.95 -1.50 5.46
C CYS A 42 10.64 -2.00 4.19
N PHE A 43 11.30 -1.14 3.41
CA PHE A 43 11.90 -1.52 2.12
C PHE A 43 13.32 -2.10 2.20
N ASN A 44 13.91 -2.18 3.39
CA ASN A 44 15.19 -2.86 3.55
C ASN A 44 14.98 -4.38 3.56
N ASP A 45 15.62 -5.07 2.60
CA ASP A 45 15.71 -6.54 2.53
C ASP A 45 14.35 -7.26 2.30
N VAL A 46 13.45 -6.66 1.53
CA VAL A 46 12.19 -7.32 1.12
C VAL A 46 12.42 -8.25 -0.06
N THR A 47 11.83 -9.45 0.01
CA THR A 47 11.88 -10.41 -1.11
C THR A 47 11.04 -9.96 -2.30
N ALA A 48 9.90 -9.33 -2.05
CA ALA A 48 8.97 -8.86 -3.08
C ALA A 48 8.08 -7.73 -2.53
N ILE A 49 7.57 -6.90 -3.44
CA ILE A 49 6.57 -5.89 -3.15
C ILE A 49 5.25 -6.30 -3.82
N ILE A 50 4.16 -6.28 -3.05
CA ILE A 50 2.80 -6.46 -3.59
C ILE A 50 2.14 -5.07 -3.62
N TYR A 51 2.03 -4.48 -4.80
CA TYR A 51 1.35 -3.20 -4.99
C TYR A 51 -0.13 -3.43 -5.32
N VAL A 52 -1.04 -2.77 -4.58
CA VAL A 52 -2.50 -2.92 -4.74
C VAL A 52 -3.10 -1.61 -5.25
N ALA A 53 -3.80 -1.68 -6.39
CA ALA A 53 -4.48 -0.54 -7.00
C ALA A 53 -6.00 -0.77 -7.07
N ALA A 54 -6.78 0.26 -6.74
CA ALA A 54 -8.23 0.22 -6.84
C ALA A 54 -8.71 0.69 -8.23
N CYS A 55 -8.71 -0.19 -9.23
CA CYS A 55 -9.10 0.14 -10.61
C CYS A 55 -10.51 0.73 -10.73
N SER A 56 -11.43 0.33 -9.85
CA SER A 56 -12.79 0.86 -9.80
C SER A 56 -12.89 2.33 -9.38
N SER A 57 -11.80 2.93 -8.91
CA SER A 57 -11.74 4.32 -8.45
C SER A 57 -11.40 5.33 -9.57
N TYR A 58 -11.50 4.93 -10.84
CA TYR A 58 -11.13 5.77 -11.99
C TYR A 58 -11.89 7.10 -12.10
N ASN A 59 -13.09 7.19 -11.51
CA ASN A 59 -13.93 8.39 -11.48
C ASN A 59 -14.00 9.05 -10.09
N MET A 60 -13.09 8.68 -9.19
CA MET A 60 -13.04 9.20 -7.82
C MET A 60 -11.80 10.07 -7.61
N VAL A 61 -11.88 10.98 -6.64
CA VAL A 61 -10.75 11.78 -6.15
C VAL A 61 -10.22 11.25 -4.81
N ILE A 62 -8.93 11.45 -4.55
CA ILE A 62 -8.31 11.11 -3.26
C ILE A 62 -8.89 12.00 -2.15
N ARG A 63 -8.85 11.54 -0.89
CA ARG A 63 -9.46 12.28 0.22
C ARG A 63 -8.59 13.44 0.69
N GLU A 64 -7.28 13.31 0.50
CA GLU A 64 -6.25 14.21 1.00
C GLU A 64 -6.37 15.62 0.39
N ASP A 65 -6.80 15.75 -0.87
CA ASP A 65 -6.97 17.04 -1.54
C ASP A 65 -8.33 17.23 -2.24
N ASN A 66 -9.18 16.20 -2.31
CA ASN A 66 -10.46 16.20 -3.02
C ASN A 66 -10.40 16.69 -4.47
N ASN A 67 -9.25 16.57 -5.13
CA ASN A 67 -9.03 17.07 -6.48
C ASN A 67 -8.29 16.06 -7.37
N THR A 68 -7.27 15.38 -6.82
CA THR A 68 -6.45 14.44 -7.59
C THR A 68 -7.21 13.14 -7.83
N ASN A 69 -7.26 12.68 -9.09
CA ASN A 69 -7.87 11.40 -9.45
C ASN A 69 -7.16 10.22 -8.76
N ARG A 70 -7.93 9.29 -8.18
CA ARG A 70 -7.37 8.17 -7.40
C ARG A 70 -6.55 7.20 -8.25
N LEU A 71 -7.04 6.84 -9.44
CA LEU A 71 -6.33 5.90 -10.29
C LEU A 71 -5.05 6.54 -10.83
N ARG A 72 -5.10 7.82 -11.18
CA ARG A 72 -3.91 8.58 -11.60
C ARG A 72 -2.86 8.64 -10.48
N GLU A 73 -3.26 9.00 -9.27
CA GLU A 73 -2.37 8.99 -8.09
C GLU A 73 -1.72 7.61 -7.88
N SER A 74 -2.49 6.52 -8.08
CA SER A 74 -1.97 5.17 -7.95
C SER A 74 -0.94 4.84 -9.03
N LEU A 75 -1.15 5.25 -10.27
CA LEU A 75 -0.17 5.08 -11.35
C LEU A 75 1.12 5.86 -11.08
N ASP A 76 0.99 7.12 -10.64
CA ASP A 76 2.14 7.98 -10.32
C ASP A 76 2.95 7.41 -9.14
N LEU A 77 2.26 6.89 -8.13
CA LEU A 77 2.89 6.23 -6.99
C LEU A 77 3.57 4.93 -7.40
N PHE A 78 2.94 4.13 -8.26
CA PHE A 78 3.55 2.91 -8.78
C PHE A 78 4.82 3.20 -9.58
N GLU A 79 4.79 4.21 -10.46
CA GLU A 79 5.95 4.66 -11.22
C GLU A 79 7.09 5.11 -10.28
N SER A 80 6.76 5.85 -9.22
CA SER A 80 7.74 6.25 -8.21
C SER A 80 8.38 5.04 -7.51
N ILE A 81 7.60 4.02 -7.10
CA ILE A 81 8.15 2.81 -6.46
C ILE A 81 9.01 2.02 -7.45
N TRP A 82 8.53 1.86 -8.68
CA TRP A 82 9.20 1.07 -9.71
C TRP A 82 10.56 1.64 -10.10
N ASN A 83 10.66 2.96 -10.19
CA ASN A 83 11.88 3.67 -10.57
C ASN A 83 12.81 3.97 -9.40
N ASN A 84 12.35 3.82 -8.15
CA ASN A 84 13.15 3.99 -6.95
C ASN A 84 13.94 2.70 -6.67
N ARG A 85 14.90 2.44 -7.55
CA ARG A 85 15.94 1.41 -7.38
C ARG A 85 17.19 2.00 -6.75
#